data_AF-G3Q4L1-F1
#
_entry.id   AF-G3Q4L1-F1
#
_cell.length_a   1.000
_cell.length_b   1.000
_cell.length_c   1.000
_cell.angle_alpha   90.00
_cell.angle_beta   90.00
_cell.angle_gamma   90.00
#
_symmetry.space_group_name_H-M   'P 1'
#
loop_
_entity.id
_entity.type
_entity.pdbx_description
1 polymer ?
#
loop_
_entity_poly.entity_id
_entity_poly.type
_entity_poly.pdbx_seq_one_letter_code
_entity_poly.pdbx_strand_id
1 'polypeptide(L)'
;MDAERREEFLQMSLIEHGSVRPVTAVGWTSNTGTCPKGFTLISITEDGAAANFTRSFAIKSGYYLCYSKELTSGMVVSDIQLISDKEAIPHGYSYIEEHLEPKASVWKKKRACMLVVPMGSVDTAVLDIKVTAKSKMMLQHYTCLGDIHGYVLWCRKGHFSSPMPKAKPRSVSLDIRRLSLEQPSAPLPLQPSRPNHPTAPNKLSHRRHSFKKQDNLDKPADGSIQGITALDGVPFSLSPNFDGQANGTALQLNSQLHNIRIKSLQDIENEYNYTFATETAAKTTRPSVATGGAQTAQ
;
A
#
# COMPACT_ATOMS: atom_id res chain seq x y z
N MET A 1 -29.74 -22.48 22.75
CA MET A 1 -29.72 -21.27 21.89
C MET A 1 -28.37 -20.54 21.90
N ASP A 2 -27.49 -20.72 22.89
CA ASP A 2 -26.21 -19.96 22.95
C ASP A 2 -24.99 -20.65 22.31
N ALA A 3 -25.08 -21.93 21.95
CA ALA A 3 -23.98 -22.64 21.28
C ALA A 3 -23.94 -22.34 19.77
N GLU A 4 -25.10 -22.31 19.12
CA GLU A 4 -25.22 -22.07 17.67
C GLU A 4 -24.86 -20.64 17.29
N ARG A 5 -25.25 -19.65 18.11
CA ARG A 5 -24.84 -18.25 17.92
C ARG A 5 -23.34 -18.02 18.18
N ARG A 6 -22.71 -18.84 19.02
CA ARG A 6 -21.26 -18.80 19.27
C ARG A 6 -20.49 -19.50 18.15
N GLU A 7 -21.01 -20.59 17.61
CA GLU A 7 -20.51 -21.20 16.39
C GLU A 7 -20.65 -20.23 15.22
N GLU A 8 -21.76 -19.52 15.05
CA GLU A 8 -21.89 -18.45 14.05
C GLU A 8 -20.91 -17.30 14.29
N PHE A 9 -20.69 -16.87 15.54
CA PHE A 9 -19.70 -15.83 15.86
C PHE A 9 -18.25 -16.29 15.64
N LEU A 10 -17.96 -17.55 15.92
CA LEU A 10 -16.66 -18.17 15.66
C LEU A 10 -16.45 -18.44 14.18
N GLN A 11 -17.48 -18.84 13.43
CA GLN A 11 -17.49 -18.98 11.98
C GLN A 11 -17.30 -17.62 11.30
N MET A 12 -17.94 -16.56 11.82
CA MET A 12 -17.74 -15.18 11.37
C MET A 12 -16.32 -14.67 11.69
N SER A 13 -15.74 -15.04 12.83
CA SER A 13 -14.34 -14.69 13.17
C SER A 13 -13.30 -15.51 12.40
N LEU A 14 -13.62 -16.76 12.03
CA LEU A 14 -12.74 -17.63 11.24
C LEU A 14 -12.67 -17.20 9.77
N ILE A 15 -13.73 -16.55 9.24
CA ILE A 15 -13.72 -15.94 7.91
C ILE A 15 -12.83 -14.66 7.90
N GLU A 16 -12.47 -14.11 9.06
CA GLU A 16 -11.59 -12.93 9.20
C GLU A 16 -10.09 -13.24 9.37
N HIS A 17 -9.69 -14.52 9.46
CA HIS A 17 -8.28 -14.91 9.57
C HIS A 17 -7.61 -15.31 8.25
N GLY A 18 -8.33 -15.25 7.14
CA GLY A 18 -7.71 -15.15 5.83
C GLY A 18 -7.22 -13.72 5.63
N SER A 19 -5.93 -13.49 5.37
CA SER A 19 -5.41 -12.17 4.98
C SER A 19 -6.34 -11.55 3.92
N VAL A 20 -7.12 -10.54 4.31
CA VAL A 20 -8.11 -9.93 3.45
C VAL A 20 -7.37 -9.11 2.39
N ARG A 21 -7.39 -9.61 1.15
CA ARG A 21 -6.67 -8.98 0.04
C ARG A 21 -7.50 -7.84 -0.54
N PRO A 22 -6.88 -6.66 -0.75
CA PRO A 22 -7.54 -5.54 -1.41
C PRO A 22 -7.72 -5.84 -2.90
N VAL A 23 -8.70 -5.19 -3.52
CA VAL A 23 -8.83 -5.10 -4.96
C VAL A 23 -7.71 -4.21 -5.49
N THR A 24 -6.96 -4.70 -6.47
CA THR A 24 -5.81 -4.01 -7.06
C THR A 24 -6.11 -3.44 -8.44
N ALA A 25 -7.09 -3.99 -9.14
CA ALA A 25 -7.58 -3.48 -10.41
C ALA A 25 -9.03 -3.86 -10.65
N VAL A 26 -9.73 -3.06 -11.47
CA VAL A 26 -11.08 -3.33 -11.97
C VAL A 26 -11.07 -3.13 -13.48
N GLY A 27 -11.86 -3.92 -14.20
CA GLY A 27 -11.97 -3.86 -15.66
C GLY A 27 -13.38 -4.20 -16.13
N TRP A 28 -13.69 -3.77 -17.35
CA TRP A 28 -14.84 -4.24 -18.12
C TRP A 28 -14.38 -5.28 -19.12
N THR A 29 -15.16 -6.34 -19.31
CA THR A 29 -14.83 -7.37 -20.30
C THR A 29 -16.06 -7.94 -20.99
N SER A 30 -15.93 -8.38 -22.25
CA SER A 30 -17.08 -8.89 -23.03
C SER A 30 -17.46 -10.33 -22.66
N ASN A 31 -16.49 -11.16 -22.30
CA ASN A 31 -16.68 -12.56 -21.95
C ASN A 31 -15.46 -13.08 -21.15
N THR A 32 -15.47 -14.35 -20.78
CA THR A 32 -14.36 -14.99 -20.07
C THR A 32 -13.05 -15.03 -20.87
N GLY A 33 -13.11 -15.06 -22.21
CA GLY A 33 -11.94 -15.07 -23.08
C GLY A 33 -11.27 -13.70 -23.23
N THR A 34 -12.04 -12.61 -23.18
CA THR A 34 -11.52 -11.23 -23.17
C THR A 34 -11.13 -10.77 -21.77
N CYS A 35 -11.42 -11.56 -20.72
CA CYS A 35 -11.11 -11.19 -19.35
C CYS A 35 -9.59 -11.26 -19.14
N PRO A 36 -8.94 -10.20 -18.62
CA PRO A 36 -7.51 -10.23 -18.38
C PRO A 36 -7.09 -11.36 -17.43
N LYS A 37 -5.87 -11.88 -17.60
CA LYS A 37 -5.33 -12.92 -16.73
C LYS A 37 -5.23 -12.41 -15.29
N GLY A 38 -5.58 -13.25 -14.33
CA GLY A 38 -5.58 -12.90 -12.90
C GLY A 38 -6.82 -12.11 -12.45
N PHE A 39 -7.75 -11.79 -13.36
CA PHE A 39 -9.02 -11.16 -13.00
C PHE A 39 -10.10 -12.22 -12.75
N THR A 40 -10.95 -11.93 -11.77
CA THR A 40 -12.18 -12.67 -11.49
C THR A 40 -13.34 -11.95 -12.18
N LEU A 41 -14.05 -12.68 -13.03
CA LEU A 41 -15.24 -12.19 -13.73
C LEU A 41 -16.48 -12.27 -12.84
N ILE A 42 -17.24 -11.17 -12.72
CA ILE A 42 -18.56 -11.18 -12.08
C ILE A 42 -19.59 -11.53 -13.17
N SER A 43 -19.88 -12.81 -13.33
CA SER A 43 -20.83 -13.32 -14.33
C SER A 43 -22.26 -13.51 -13.81
N ILE A 44 -22.42 -13.59 -12.48
CA ILE A 44 -23.69 -13.81 -11.80
C ILE A 44 -23.84 -12.72 -10.73
N THR A 45 -25.04 -12.16 -10.62
CA THR A 45 -25.39 -11.19 -9.59
C THR A 45 -25.63 -11.88 -8.25
N GLU A 46 -25.61 -11.14 -7.15
CA GLU A 46 -25.87 -11.74 -5.82
C GLU A 46 -27.27 -12.36 -5.69
N ASP A 47 -28.24 -11.91 -6.48
CA ASP A 47 -29.59 -12.48 -6.58
C ASP A 47 -29.68 -13.68 -7.54
N GLY A 48 -28.57 -14.13 -8.11
CA GLY A 48 -28.49 -15.34 -8.94
C GLY A 48 -28.83 -15.13 -10.42
N ALA A 49 -29.04 -13.89 -10.87
CA ALA A 49 -29.26 -13.57 -12.29
C ALA A 49 -27.93 -13.41 -13.05
N ALA A 50 -27.97 -13.42 -14.38
CA ALA A 50 -26.77 -13.13 -15.17
C ALA A 50 -26.36 -11.66 -15.00
N ALA A 51 -25.09 -11.38 -14.68
CA ALA A 51 -24.56 -10.02 -14.52
C ALA A 51 -24.08 -9.41 -15.85
N ASN A 52 -24.89 -9.54 -16.91
CA ASN A 52 -24.53 -9.12 -18.27
C ASN A 52 -25.12 -7.74 -18.59
N PHE A 53 -24.25 -6.73 -18.67
CA PHE A 53 -24.61 -5.36 -19.01
C PHE A 53 -24.83 -5.26 -20.53
N THR A 54 -26.09 -5.35 -20.97
CA THR A 54 -26.45 -5.33 -22.40
C THR A 54 -27.00 -3.97 -22.82
N ARG A 55 -26.65 -3.54 -24.04
CA ARG A 55 -27.04 -2.23 -24.56
C ARG A 55 -28.46 -2.20 -25.14
N SER A 56 -28.94 -3.29 -25.73
CA SER A 56 -30.25 -3.36 -26.42
C SER A 56 -30.74 -4.81 -26.57
N PHE A 57 -32.07 -5.02 -26.61
CA PHE A 57 -32.71 -6.33 -26.82
C PHE A 57 -32.32 -7.07 -28.11
N ALA A 58 -31.77 -6.36 -29.12
CA ALA A 58 -31.35 -6.94 -30.40
C ALA A 58 -29.85 -7.27 -30.50
N ILE A 59 -29.04 -6.91 -29.50
CA ILE A 59 -27.58 -7.05 -29.54
C ILE A 59 -27.15 -8.08 -28.49
N LYS A 60 -26.67 -9.24 -28.96
CA LYS A 60 -26.15 -10.33 -28.10
C LYS A 60 -24.80 -10.01 -27.43
N SER A 61 -24.19 -8.88 -27.74
CA SER A 61 -22.96 -8.42 -27.09
C SER A 61 -23.29 -7.52 -25.89
N GLY A 62 -23.00 -8.03 -24.70
CA GLY A 62 -22.91 -7.24 -23.50
C GLY A 62 -21.50 -7.36 -22.90
N TYR A 63 -21.34 -6.79 -21.72
CA TYR A 63 -20.09 -6.80 -20.99
C TYR A 63 -20.34 -7.06 -19.52
N TYR A 64 -19.27 -7.38 -18.80
CA TYR A 64 -19.26 -7.81 -17.42
C TYR A 64 -18.19 -7.01 -16.68
N LEU A 65 -18.39 -6.85 -15.37
CA LEU A 65 -17.36 -6.30 -14.50
C LEU A 65 -16.42 -7.42 -14.07
N CYS A 66 -15.11 -7.16 -14.06
CA CYS A 66 -14.11 -8.05 -13.50
C CYS A 66 -13.15 -7.28 -12.60
N TYR A 67 -12.50 -7.97 -11.67
CA TYR A 67 -11.54 -7.35 -10.75
C TYR A 67 -10.38 -8.29 -10.45
N SER A 68 -9.24 -7.73 -10.09
CA SER A 68 -8.07 -8.48 -9.61
C SER A 68 -7.78 -8.15 -8.15
N LYS A 69 -7.25 -9.14 -7.43
CA LYS A 69 -6.69 -9.01 -6.07
C LYS A 69 -5.22 -9.43 -6.04
N GLU A 70 -4.58 -9.46 -7.21
CA GLU A 70 -3.18 -9.82 -7.36
C GLU A 70 -2.28 -8.62 -7.00
N LEU A 71 -1.31 -8.84 -6.11
CA LEU A 71 -0.49 -7.77 -5.51
C LEU A 71 0.77 -7.42 -6.33
N THR A 72 0.78 -7.73 -7.63
CA THR A 72 1.97 -7.59 -8.50
C THR A 72 2.41 -6.15 -8.72
N SER A 73 1.49 -5.19 -8.68
CA SER A 73 1.75 -3.78 -9.01
C SER A 73 2.13 -2.89 -7.82
N GLY A 74 1.92 -3.35 -6.58
CA GLY A 74 2.06 -2.48 -5.42
C GLY A 74 0.93 -1.44 -5.24
N MET A 75 -0.12 -1.52 -6.06
CA MET A 75 -1.22 -0.56 -6.11
C MET A 75 -2.54 -1.18 -5.64
N VAL A 76 -3.43 -0.36 -5.08
CA VAL A 76 -4.77 -0.75 -4.63
C VAL A 76 -5.84 0.22 -5.07
N VAL A 77 -7.04 -0.29 -5.27
CA VAL A 77 -8.23 0.50 -5.53
C VAL A 77 -8.74 1.03 -4.19
N SER A 78 -8.56 2.33 -3.96
CA SER A 78 -9.04 3.00 -2.74
C SER A 78 -10.53 3.34 -2.84
N ASP A 79 -10.99 3.71 -4.04
CA ASP A 79 -12.37 4.08 -4.28
C ASP A 79 -12.86 3.73 -5.69
N ILE A 80 -14.17 3.58 -5.83
CA ILE A 80 -14.89 3.40 -7.09
C ILE A 80 -16.13 4.30 -7.06
N GLN A 81 -16.36 5.05 -8.12
CA GLN A 81 -17.51 5.95 -8.22
C GLN A 81 -18.17 5.80 -9.60
N LEU A 82 -19.49 6.01 -9.64
CA LEU A 82 -20.22 6.22 -10.89
C LEU A 82 -20.37 7.71 -11.14
N ILE A 83 -19.94 8.16 -12.30
CA ILE A 83 -20.11 9.54 -12.77
C ILE A 83 -20.99 9.56 -14.01
N SER A 84 -21.75 10.65 -14.18
CA SER A 84 -22.50 10.87 -15.42
C SER A 84 -21.61 11.49 -16.51
N ASP A 85 -22.01 11.40 -17.77
CA ASP A 85 -21.30 12.02 -18.91
C ASP A 85 -21.24 13.56 -18.83
N LYS A 86 -22.04 14.16 -17.95
CA LYS A 86 -22.02 15.60 -17.68
C LYS A 86 -20.98 15.99 -16.63
N GLU A 87 -20.54 15.04 -15.83
CA GLU A 87 -19.62 15.26 -14.73
C GLU A 87 -18.19 15.05 -15.19
N ALA A 88 -17.30 15.97 -14.80
CA ALA A 88 -15.87 15.75 -14.99
C ALA A 88 -15.38 14.64 -14.06
N ILE A 89 -14.39 13.87 -14.51
CA ILE A 89 -13.76 12.86 -13.67
C ILE A 89 -13.09 13.54 -12.46
N PRO A 90 -13.34 13.09 -11.21
CA PRO A 90 -12.71 13.69 -10.04
C PRO A 90 -11.19 13.58 -10.07
N HIS A 91 -10.50 14.49 -9.38
CA HIS A 91 -9.03 14.49 -9.34
C HIS A 91 -8.48 13.17 -8.78
N GLY A 92 -7.51 12.59 -9.49
CA GLY A 92 -6.86 11.32 -9.13
C GLY A 92 -7.62 10.07 -9.58
N TYR A 93 -8.87 10.21 -10.05
CA TYR A 93 -9.63 9.08 -10.60
C TYR A 93 -9.28 8.87 -12.07
N SER A 94 -9.38 7.61 -12.51
CA SER A 94 -9.32 7.22 -13.91
C SER A 94 -10.53 6.35 -14.27
N TYR A 95 -10.86 6.30 -15.57
CA TYR A 95 -11.89 5.38 -16.04
C TYR A 95 -11.41 3.94 -15.89
N ILE A 96 -12.35 3.05 -15.56
CA ILE A 96 -12.10 1.60 -15.54
C ILE A 96 -11.75 1.13 -16.97
N GLU A 97 -10.69 0.33 -17.08
CA GLU A 97 -10.22 -0.18 -18.37
C GLU A 97 -11.25 -1.05 -19.08
N GLU A 98 -11.26 -1.01 -20.40
CA GLU A 98 -12.22 -1.72 -21.25
C GLU A 98 -11.50 -2.78 -22.09
N HIS A 99 -11.65 -4.04 -21.70
CA HIS A 99 -11.12 -5.22 -22.40
C HIS A 99 -12.25 -5.87 -23.20
N LEU A 100 -12.74 -5.14 -24.20
CA LEU A 100 -13.95 -5.46 -24.95
C LEU A 100 -13.66 -5.97 -26.37
N GLU A 101 -14.61 -6.74 -26.90
CA GLU A 101 -14.66 -7.06 -28.32
C GLU A 101 -14.82 -5.79 -29.17
N PRO A 102 -14.31 -5.74 -30.42
CA PRO A 102 -14.32 -4.52 -31.25
C PRO A 102 -15.71 -3.89 -31.49
N LYS A 103 -16.78 -4.67 -31.36
CA LYS A 103 -18.17 -4.23 -31.54
C LYS A 103 -18.86 -3.85 -30.23
N ALA A 104 -18.22 -4.10 -29.08
CA ALA A 104 -18.75 -3.79 -27.76
C ALA A 104 -18.23 -2.43 -27.29
N SER A 105 -19.03 -1.75 -26.49
CA SER A 105 -18.65 -0.48 -25.86
C SER A 105 -19.36 -0.38 -24.53
N VAL A 106 -18.69 0.16 -23.51
CA VAL A 106 -19.33 0.45 -22.22
C VAL A 106 -20.29 1.63 -22.39
N TRP A 107 -21.35 1.63 -21.61
CA TRP A 107 -22.34 2.71 -21.58
C TRP A 107 -21.70 4.07 -21.33
N LYS A 108 -21.93 5.00 -22.26
CA LYS A 108 -21.26 6.32 -22.24
C LYS A 108 -21.90 7.33 -21.30
N LYS A 109 -23.21 7.23 -21.03
CA LYS A 109 -23.97 8.23 -20.24
C LYS A 109 -23.68 8.18 -18.72
N LYS A 110 -23.24 7.03 -18.22
CA LYS A 110 -22.83 6.76 -16.84
C LYS A 110 -21.59 5.86 -16.88
N ARG A 111 -20.46 6.33 -16.39
CA ARG A 111 -19.19 5.60 -16.40
C ARG A 111 -18.75 5.33 -14.97
N ALA A 112 -18.18 4.15 -14.76
CA ALA A 112 -17.50 3.85 -13.52
C ALA A 112 -16.04 4.32 -13.63
N CYS A 113 -15.58 5.05 -12.61
CA CYS A 113 -14.20 5.47 -12.42
C CYS A 113 -13.68 4.90 -11.11
N MET A 114 -12.36 4.82 -10.99
CA MET A 114 -11.68 4.29 -9.82
C MET A 114 -10.49 5.17 -9.43
N LEU A 115 -10.20 5.20 -8.14
CA LEU A 115 -9.01 5.81 -7.58
C LEU A 115 -8.02 4.70 -7.20
N VAL A 116 -6.90 4.64 -7.91
CA VAL A 116 -5.84 3.65 -7.67
C VAL A 116 -4.65 4.36 -7.04
N VAL A 117 -4.20 3.85 -5.89
CA VAL A 117 -3.13 4.47 -5.09
C VAL A 117 -2.10 3.43 -4.65
N PRO A 118 -0.86 3.83 -4.30
CA PRO A 118 0.12 2.92 -3.75
C PRO A 118 -0.36 2.28 -2.44
N MET A 119 -0.13 0.97 -2.27
CA MET A 119 -0.57 0.22 -1.07
C MET A 119 -0.12 0.83 0.26
N GLY A 120 1.07 1.43 0.31
CA GLY A 120 1.60 2.04 1.53
C GLY A 120 1.03 3.44 1.85
N SER A 121 0.15 3.97 1.01
CA SER A 121 -0.42 5.33 1.17
C SER A 121 -1.78 5.37 1.86
N VAL A 122 -2.43 4.21 2.03
CA VAL A 122 -3.78 4.10 2.60
C VAL A 122 -3.90 2.90 3.51
N ASP A 123 -4.64 3.04 4.61
CA ASP A 123 -4.95 1.93 5.52
C ASP A 123 -6.21 1.16 5.12
N THR A 124 -7.01 1.74 4.23
CA THR A 124 -8.28 1.16 3.74
C THR A 124 -8.33 1.14 2.22
N ALA A 125 -8.89 0.07 1.68
CA ALA A 125 -9.10 -0.09 0.24
C ALA A 125 -10.43 -0.80 -0.01
N VAL A 126 -10.84 -0.85 -1.28
CA VAL A 126 -11.94 -1.72 -1.72
C VAL A 126 -11.48 -3.16 -1.56
N LEU A 127 -12.24 -3.94 -0.78
CA LEU A 127 -11.95 -5.34 -0.48
C LEU A 127 -12.82 -6.28 -1.30
N ASP A 128 -13.99 -5.82 -1.74
CA ASP A 128 -14.92 -6.62 -2.51
C ASP A 128 -15.85 -5.78 -3.38
N ILE A 129 -16.25 -6.33 -4.52
CA ILE A 129 -17.14 -5.70 -5.49
C ILE A 129 -18.25 -6.69 -5.83
N LYS A 130 -19.49 -6.23 -5.72
CA LYS A 130 -20.68 -7.04 -5.99
C LYS A 130 -21.61 -6.32 -6.94
N VAL A 131 -22.39 -7.11 -7.67
CA VAL A 131 -23.40 -6.63 -8.61
C VAL A 131 -24.73 -7.28 -8.27
N THR A 132 -25.79 -6.50 -8.25
CA THR A 132 -27.17 -6.97 -8.03
C THR A 132 -28.05 -6.51 -9.18
N ALA A 133 -29.17 -7.18 -9.44
CA ALA A 133 -30.22 -6.55 -10.24
C ALA A 133 -30.76 -5.29 -9.52
N LYS A 134 -31.37 -4.39 -10.28
CA LYS A 134 -32.09 -3.22 -9.76
C LYS A 134 -33.39 -3.68 -9.10
N SER A 135 -33.28 -4.11 -7.85
CA SER A 135 -34.37 -4.52 -6.98
C SER A 135 -34.34 -3.75 -5.65
N LYS A 136 -35.22 -4.08 -4.72
CA LYS A 136 -35.20 -3.52 -3.34
C LYS A 136 -34.13 -4.17 -2.45
N MET A 137 -33.32 -5.09 -2.98
CA MET A 137 -32.27 -5.76 -2.21
C MET A 137 -31.19 -4.76 -1.78
N MET A 138 -30.79 -4.82 -0.52
CA MET A 138 -29.68 -4.05 0.04
C MET A 138 -28.66 -5.01 0.63
N LEU A 139 -27.39 -4.83 0.24
CA LEU A 139 -26.30 -5.62 0.78
C LEU A 139 -25.80 -4.96 2.07
N GLN A 140 -26.02 -5.63 3.21
CA GLN A 140 -25.48 -5.18 4.48
C GLN A 140 -23.94 -5.17 4.42
N HIS A 141 -23.31 -4.14 4.97
CA HIS A 141 -21.85 -3.91 4.93
C HIS A 141 -21.25 -3.57 3.55
N TYR A 142 -22.07 -3.28 2.55
CA TYR A 142 -21.62 -2.74 1.26
C TYR A 142 -22.19 -1.35 1.02
N THR A 143 -21.40 -0.51 0.38
CA THR A 143 -21.80 0.81 -0.08
C THR A 143 -22.35 0.71 -1.50
N CYS A 144 -23.54 1.28 -1.71
CA CYS A 144 -24.15 1.40 -3.04
C CYS A 144 -23.41 2.47 -3.85
N LEU A 145 -22.89 2.09 -5.01
CA LEU A 145 -22.22 3.01 -5.95
C LEU A 145 -23.20 3.60 -6.97
N GLY A 146 -24.33 2.93 -7.20
CA GLY A 146 -25.40 3.36 -8.10
C GLY A 146 -25.71 2.35 -9.20
N ASP A 147 -26.65 2.72 -10.07
CA ASP A 147 -27.20 1.83 -11.10
C ASP A 147 -26.66 2.10 -12.51
N ILE A 148 -26.34 1.01 -13.23
CA ILE A 148 -25.97 0.98 -14.65
C ILE A 148 -26.76 -0.15 -15.31
N HIS A 149 -27.54 0.15 -16.35
CA HIS A 149 -28.25 -0.85 -17.15
C HIS A 149 -29.17 -1.82 -16.38
N GLY A 150 -29.79 -1.36 -15.30
CA GLY A 150 -30.66 -2.23 -14.49
C GLY A 150 -29.90 -3.15 -13.53
N TYR A 151 -28.58 -2.93 -13.38
CA TYR A 151 -27.78 -3.50 -12.30
C TYR A 151 -27.35 -2.40 -11.33
N VAL A 152 -27.12 -2.76 -10.08
CA VAL A 152 -26.57 -1.88 -9.05
C VAL A 152 -25.19 -2.40 -8.67
N LEU A 153 -24.20 -1.50 -8.65
CA LEU A 153 -22.85 -1.80 -8.23
C LEU A 153 -22.70 -1.51 -6.74
N TRP A 154 -22.00 -2.40 -6.05
CA TRP A 154 -21.74 -2.33 -4.63
C TRP A 154 -20.26 -2.57 -4.36
N CYS A 155 -19.70 -1.87 -3.38
CA CYS A 155 -18.35 -2.17 -2.90
C CYS A 155 -18.31 -2.27 -1.38
N ARG A 156 -17.44 -3.13 -0.87
CA ARG A 156 -17.06 -3.14 0.55
C ARG A 156 -15.66 -2.57 0.68
N LYS A 157 -15.51 -1.51 1.47
CA LYS A 157 -14.22 -0.95 1.85
C LYS A 157 -13.84 -1.41 3.26
N GLY A 158 -12.56 -1.53 3.53
CA GLY A 158 -12.07 -1.86 4.86
C GLY A 158 -10.56 -1.90 4.93
N HIS A 159 -10.06 -2.22 6.13
CA HIS A 159 -8.63 -2.38 6.37
C HIS A 159 -8.09 -3.63 5.65
N PHE A 160 -6.85 -3.55 5.19
CA PHE A 160 -6.15 -4.68 4.58
C PHE A 160 -4.72 -4.77 5.10
N SER A 161 -4.21 -6.00 5.16
CA SER A 161 -2.81 -6.24 5.54
C SER A 161 -1.93 -6.14 4.30
N SER A 162 -1.10 -5.11 4.20
CA SER A 162 -0.02 -5.07 3.21
C SER A 162 1.02 -6.15 3.56
N PRO A 163 1.52 -6.95 2.61
CA PRO A 163 2.67 -7.80 2.84
C PRO A 163 3.87 -6.88 3.12
N MET A 164 4.12 -6.62 4.40
CA MET A 164 5.22 -5.79 4.84
C MET A 164 6.52 -6.37 4.26
N PRO A 165 7.31 -5.60 3.49
CA PRO A 165 8.60 -6.07 3.06
C PRO A 165 9.42 -6.33 4.32
N LYS A 166 9.76 -7.59 4.58
CA LYS A 166 10.73 -7.93 5.63
C LYS A 166 12.03 -7.25 5.25
N ALA A 167 12.33 -6.11 5.88
CA ALA A 167 13.62 -5.48 5.78
C ALA A 167 14.63 -6.51 6.26
N LYS A 168 15.37 -7.13 5.32
CA LYS A 168 16.48 -8.02 5.66
C LYS A 168 17.44 -7.17 6.51
N PRO A 169 17.73 -7.54 7.78
CA PRO A 169 18.64 -6.78 8.60
C PRO A 169 19.98 -6.73 7.88
N ARG A 170 20.30 -5.57 7.31
CA ARG A 170 21.63 -5.32 6.78
C ARG A 170 22.51 -5.19 8.01
N SER A 171 23.36 -6.18 8.25
CA SER A 171 24.41 -6.07 9.26
C SER A 171 25.26 -4.86 8.87
N VAL A 172 25.15 -3.79 9.64
CA VAL A 172 26.09 -2.67 9.54
C VAL A 172 27.46 -3.22 9.94
N SER A 173 28.35 -3.37 8.96
CA SER A 173 29.74 -3.73 9.23
C SER A 173 30.30 -2.75 10.27
N LEU A 174 31.05 -3.28 11.23
CA LEU A 174 31.71 -2.55 12.33
C LEU A 174 32.74 -1.50 11.86
N ASP A 175 32.86 -1.25 10.55
CA ASP A 175 33.80 -0.31 9.96
C ASP A 175 33.46 1.17 10.18
N ILE A 176 32.23 1.51 10.60
CA ILE A 176 31.89 2.90 10.96
C ILE A 176 32.70 3.38 12.18
N ARG A 177 33.20 2.47 13.04
CA ARG A 177 34.11 2.83 14.13
C ARG A 177 35.51 3.27 13.67
N ARG A 178 35.86 3.10 12.39
CA ARG A 178 37.14 3.56 11.81
C ARG A 178 37.09 4.98 11.26
N LEU A 179 35.94 5.65 11.29
CA LEU A 179 35.79 7.06 10.91
C LEU A 179 35.96 8.04 12.08
N SER A 180 36.22 7.54 13.30
CA SER A 180 36.52 8.38 14.45
C SER A 180 37.95 8.93 14.33
N LEU A 181 38.05 10.20 13.93
CA LEU A 181 39.27 10.97 13.80
C LEU A 181 39.71 11.51 15.18
N GLU A 182 40.29 10.67 16.05
CA GLU A 182 40.89 11.17 17.31
C GLU A 182 42.05 10.27 17.80
N GLN A 183 43.27 10.76 17.56
CA GLN A 183 44.49 10.72 18.40
C GLN A 183 45.29 9.39 18.64
N PRO A 184 46.66 9.42 18.61
CA PRO A 184 47.53 8.25 18.79
C PRO A 184 48.11 8.11 20.22
N SER A 185 48.26 6.88 20.72
CA SER A 185 49.13 6.62 21.90
C SER A 185 49.77 5.21 21.94
N ALA A 186 51.10 5.24 21.93
CA ALA A 186 52.17 4.39 22.51
C ALA A 186 52.10 2.84 22.55
N PRO A 187 53.23 2.12 22.28
CA PRO A 187 53.33 0.65 22.32
C PRO A 187 54.00 0.08 23.59
N LEU A 188 53.80 -1.25 23.80
CA LEU A 188 54.58 -2.28 24.57
C LEU A 188 53.83 -2.94 25.77
N PRO A 189 54.18 -4.18 26.25
CA PRO A 189 55.06 -5.25 25.73
C PRO A 189 54.46 -6.70 25.75
N LEU A 190 55.30 -7.65 25.34
CA LEU A 190 55.13 -9.08 25.01
C LEU A 190 54.97 -10.05 26.20
N GLN A 191 54.23 -11.18 26.03
CA GLN A 191 54.62 -12.56 26.47
C GLN A 191 53.50 -13.61 26.20
N PRO A 192 53.74 -14.95 26.28
CA PRO A 192 54.75 -15.75 25.60
C PRO A 192 54.15 -16.93 24.79
N SER A 193 54.95 -17.44 23.86
CA SER A 193 54.72 -18.54 22.92
C SER A 193 54.64 -19.94 23.56
N ARG A 194 53.77 -20.80 23.01
CA ARG A 194 53.93 -22.27 22.99
C ARG A 194 53.42 -22.87 21.66
N PRO A 195 53.97 -24.02 21.22
CA PRO A 195 54.17 -24.34 19.81
C PRO A 195 53.18 -25.34 19.19
N ASN A 196 52.85 -25.08 17.92
CA ASN A 196 52.77 -25.97 16.75
C ASN A 196 51.93 -27.27 16.80
N HIS A 197 50.84 -27.30 16.04
CA HIS A 197 50.57 -28.35 15.03
C HIS A 197 49.73 -27.77 13.86
N PRO A 198 49.92 -28.22 12.60
CA PRO A 198 49.71 -27.39 11.42
C PRO A 198 48.28 -27.45 10.86
N THR A 199 47.67 -26.28 10.72
CA THR A 199 46.44 -26.06 9.94
C THR A 199 46.76 -25.58 8.52
N ALA A 200 46.03 -26.15 7.56
CA ALA A 200 46.05 -25.85 6.15
C ALA A 200 45.80 -24.35 5.85
N PRO A 201 46.43 -23.78 4.80
CA PRO A 201 46.23 -22.38 4.45
C PRO A 201 44.92 -22.18 3.69
N ASN A 202 43.86 -21.78 4.40
CA ASN A 202 42.77 -21.03 3.78
C ASN A 202 43.31 -19.65 3.40
N LYS A 203 43.74 -19.51 2.14
CA LYS A 203 44.17 -18.22 1.59
C LYS A 203 42.95 -17.32 1.40
N LEU A 204 42.78 -16.41 2.36
CA LEU A 204 42.09 -15.13 2.19
C LEU A 204 42.66 -14.42 0.95
N SER A 205 41.89 -14.40 -0.13
CA SER A 205 42.22 -13.57 -1.29
C SER A 205 41.83 -12.12 -0.99
N HIS A 206 42.84 -11.32 -0.63
CA HIS A 206 42.80 -9.87 -0.77
C HIS A 206 42.64 -9.52 -2.26
N ARG A 207 41.42 -9.24 -2.73
CA ARG A 207 41.25 -8.59 -4.04
C ARG A 207 41.44 -7.09 -3.87
N ARG A 208 42.69 -6.67 -3.96
CA ARG A 208 43.10 -5.25 -4.02
C ARG A 208 42.48 -4.57 -5.24
N HIS A 209 41.99 -3.36 -4.97
CA HIS A 209 41.79 -2.29 -5.92
C HIS A 209 43.15 -1.94 -6.56
N SER A 210 43.34 -2.18 -7.86
CA SER A 210 44.31 -1.43 -8.66
C SER A 210 43.95 -1.51 -10.13
N PHE A 211 43.55 -0.38 -10.70
CA PHE A 211 43.50 -0.18 -12.15
C PHE A 211 44.93 -0.22 -12.70
N LYS A 212 45.29 -1.29 -13.41
CA LYS A 212 46.44 -1.31 -14.31
C LYS A 212 45.94 -1.55 -15.71
N LYS A 213 46.10 -0.52 -16.55
CA LYS A 213 45.90 -0.55 -18.00
C LYS A 213 47.15 -1.20 -18.59
N GLN A 214 47.03 -2.36 -19.25
CA GLN A 214 48.14 -2.88 -20.05
C GLN A 214 47.65 -3.65 -21.26
N ASP A 215 48.16 -3.21 -22.41
CA ASP A 215 47.96 -3.72 -23.76
C ASP A 215 48.69 -5.05 -24.01
N ASN A 216 48.10 -5.81 -24.94
CA ASN A 216 48.69 -6.76 -25.90
C ASN A 216 49.26 -8.14 -25.48
N LEU A 217 48.63 -9.15 -26.11
CA LEU A 217 49.20 -10.15 -27.04
C LEU A 217 49.85 -11.46 -26.53
N ASP A 218 49.24 -12.56 -27.01
CA ASP A 218 49.71 -13.94 -27.28
C ASP A 218 49.97 -14.99 -26.18
N LYS A 219 49.13 -16.05 -26.26
CA LYS A 219 49.39 -17.50 -26.06
C LYS A 219 49.29 -18.11 -24.64
N PRO A 220 49.19 -19.46 -24.50
CA PRO A 220 47.92 -20.17 -24.31
C PRO A 220 47.84 -21.03 -23.02
N ALA A 221 46.66 -21.58 -22.77
CA ALA A 221 46.34 -22.72 -21.91
C ALA A 221 46.73 -22.62 -20.42
N ASP A 222 45.72 -22.53 -19.55
CA ASP A 222 45.17 -23.69 -18.81
C ASP A 222 44.53 -23.21 -17.49
N GLY A 223 43.41 -23.82 -17.11
CA GLY A 223 42.91 -23.76 -15.72
C GLY A 223 41.70 -22.86 -15.40
N SER A 224 40.60 -23.54 -15.10
CA SER A 224 39.47 -23.11 -14.25
C SER A 224 38.38 -22.23 -14.87
N ILE A 225 37.50 -22.88 -15.63
CA ILE A 225 36.16 -22.40 -15.98
C ILE A 225 35.21 -22.68 -14.80
N GLN A 226 35.34 -21.97 -13.68
CA GLN A 226 34.29 -21.91 -12.65
C GLN A 226 34.34 -20.54 -11.95
N GLY A 227 33.56 -19.56 -12.43
CA GLY A 227 33.36 -18.31 -11.70
C GLY A 227 32.85 -17.11 -12.47
N ILE A 228 32.85 -17.11 -13.81
CA ILE A 228 32.38 -15.97 -14.59
C ILE A 228 30.87 -16.09 -14.80
N THR A 229 30.07 -15.48 -13.91
CA THR A 229 28.64 -15.29 -14.18
C THR A 229 28.52 -14.17 -15.23
N ALA A 230 27.70 -14.36 -16.26
CA ALA A 230 27.56 -13.45 -17.43
C ALA A 230 27.07 -12.01 -17.13
N LEU A 231 27.04 -11.62 -15.86
CA LEU A 231 26.62 -10.32 -15.35
C LEU A 231 27.70 -9.63 -14.50
N ASP A 232 28.81 -10.31 -14.19
CA ASP A 232 29.88 -9.77 -13.35
C ASP A 232 30.77 -8.83 -14.17
N GLY A 233 30.41 -7.54 -14.18
CA GLY A 233 31.11 -6.50 -14.94
C GLY A 233 30.22 -5.64 -15.84
N VAL A 234 28.89 -5.81 -15.82
CA VAL A 234 27.97 -4.89 -16.54
C VAL A 234 27.72 -3.65 -15.66
N PRO A 235 28.23 -2.46 -16.02
CA PRO A 235 27.84 -1.24 -15.31
C PRO A 235 26.37 -0.95 -15.56
N PHE A 236 25.60 -0.68 -14.51
CA PHE A 236 24.26 -0.13 -14.67
C PHE A 236 24.38 1.39 -14.83
N SER A 237 23.84 1.91 -15.93
CA SER A 237 23.73 3.34 -16.16
C SER A 237 22.28 3.77 -15.90
N LEU A 238 22.10 4.86 -15.16
CA LEU A 238 20.78 5.48 -15.04
C LEU A 238 20.31 5.97 -16.41
N SER A 239 19.00 5.92 -16.65
CA SER A 239 18.43 6.47 -17.87
C SER A 239 18.73 7.98 -17.93
N PRO A 240 19.11 8.55 -19.10
CA PRO A 240 19.42 9.98 -19.26
C PRO A 240 18.32 10.93 -18.77
N ASN A 241 17.09 10.42 -18.64
CA ASN A 241 15.95 11.14 -18.10
C ASN A 241 16.10 11.50 -16.61
N PHE A 242 17.08 10.94 -15.89
CA PHE A 242 17.31 11.16 -14.46
C PHE A 242 18.61 11.91 -14.12
N ASP A 243 19.43 12.26 -15.12
CA ASP A 243 20.73 12.93 -14.91
C ASP A 243 20.64 14.46 -14.76
N GLY A 244 19.44 15.03 -14.61
CA GLY A 244 19.22 16.47 -14.83
C GLY A 244 18.40 17.24 -13.80
N GLN A 245 18.21 16.77 -12.56
CA GLN A 245 17.47 17.59 -11.57
C GLN A 245 17.83 17.35 -10.09
N ALA A 246 19.10 17.17 -9.75
CA ALA A 246 19.52 17.14 -8.34
C ALA A 246 19.75 18.54 -7.72
N ASN A 247 19.82 19.62 -8.53
CA ASN A 247 20.28 20.93 -8.05
C ASN A 247 19.17 21.99 -7.88
N GLY A 248 17.90 21.67 -8.18
CA GLY A 248 16.79 22.63 -8.09
C GLY A 248 15.72 22.30 -7.04
N THR A 249 15.26 21.05 -7.00
CA THR A 249 14.14 20.59 -6.16
C THR A 249 14.56 20.25 -4.72
N ALA A 250 15.81 19.84 -4.50
CA ALA A 250 16.33 19.59 -3.16
C ALA A 250 16.46 20.88 -2.30
N LEU A 251 16.73 22.02 -2.92
CA LEU A 251 16.78 23.31 -2.21
C LEU A 251 15.38 23.82 -1.82
N GLN A 252 14.36 23.51 -2.63
CA GLN A 252 12.97 23.93 -2.39
C GLN A 252 12.28 23.10 -1.30
N LEU A 253 12.65 21.82 -1.13
CA LEU A 253 12.18 21.02 0.02
C LEU A 253 12.90 21.41 1.31
N ASN A 254 14.19 21.74 1.27
CA ASN A 254 14.91 22.25 2.45
C ASN A 254 14.32 23.56 2.98
N SER A 255 13.83 24.45 2.10
CA SER A 255 13.12 25.65 2.51
C SER A 255 11.67 25.40 2.96
N GLN A 256 11.14 24.19 2.91
CA GLN A 256 9.84 23.87 3.53
C GLN A 256 10.00 23.11 4.86
N LEU A 257 11.15 22.44 5.04
CA LEU A 257 11.49 21.70 6.26
C LEU A 257 12.17 22.54 7.36
N HIS A 258 12.65 23.76 7.05
CA HIS A 258 13.28 24.64 8.06
C HIS A 258 12.33 25.14 9.15
N ASN A 259 11.02 24.94 9.01
CA ASN A 259 10.01 25.32 10.00
C ASN A 259 9.57 24.16 10.90
N ILE A 260 10.17 22.96 10.76
CA ILE A 260 9.89 21.84 11.66
C ILE A 260 10.78 21.99 12.90
N ARG A 261 10.26 22.69 13.92
CA ARG A 261 10.89 22.74 15.24
C ARG A 261 10.54 21.48 16.02
N ILE A 262 11.50 20.57 16.16
CA ILE A 262 11.38 19.41 17.05
C ILE A 262 11.36 19.93 18.49
N LYS A 263 10.22 19.79 19.18
CA LYS A 263 10.05 20.17 20.59
C LYS A 263 10.52 19.02 21.49
N SER A 264 11.09 19.32 22.65
CA SER A 264 11.35 18.31 23.66
C SER A 264 10.04 17.85 24.32
N LEU A 265 10.06 16.69 24.99
CA LEU A 265 8.90 16.20 25.75
C LEU A 265 8.42 17.26 26.76
N GLN A 266 9.36 17.92 27.44
CA GLN A 266 9.07 18.97 28.41
C GLN A 266 8.39 20.19 27.79
N ASP A 267 8.82 20.59 26.58
CA ASP A 267 8.23 21.74 25.87
C ASP A 267 6.77 21.44 25.49
N ILE A 268 6.47 20.20 25.10
CA ILE A 268 5.11 19.77 24.76
C ILE A 268 4.23 19.76 26.03
N GLU A 269 4.74 19.20 27.14
CA GLU A 269 4.01 19.16 28.41
C GLU A 269 3.71 20.55 28.96
N ASN A 270 4.60 21.52 28.75
CA ASN A 270 4.38 22.91 29.17
C ASN A 270 3.36 23.65 28.29
N GLU A 271 3.39 23.41 26.97
CA GLU A 271 2.50 24.10 26.03
C GLU A 271 1.06 23.58 26.06
N TYR A 272 0.87 22.28 26.33
CA TYR A 272 -0.43 21.62 26.31
C TYR A 272 -0.89 21.14 27.69
N ASN A 273 -0.43 21.80 28.76
CA ASN A 273 -0.87 21.48 30.12
C ASN A 273 -2.32 21.94 30.37
N TYR A 274 -3.28 21.07 30.11
CA TYR A 274 -4.69 21.34 30.41
C TYR A 274 -5.02 20.96 31.86
N THR A 275 -5.10 21.96 32.74
CA THR A 275 -5.66 21.78 34.08
C THR A 275 -7.12 22.21 34.05
N PHE A 276 -8.04 21.35 34.50
CA PHE A 276 -9.48 21.63 34.60
C PHE A 276 -9.83 22.72 35.65
N ALA A 277 -8.89 23.64 35.91
CA ALA A 277 -9.00 24.74 36.86
C ALA A 277 -10.15 25.69 36.47
N THR A 278 -10.34 25.94 35.17
CA THR A 278 -11.40 26.79 34.66
C THR A 278 -12.78 26.17 34.91
N GLU A 279 -12.93 24.86 34.71
CA GLU A 279 -14.18 24.13 34.93
C GLU A 279 -14.50 23.95 36.42
N THR A 280 -13.48 23.73 37.24
CA THR A 280 -13.65 23.63 38.70
C THR A 280 -13.99 24.99 39.32
N ALA A 281 -13.42 26.09 38.82
CA ALA A 281 -13.79 27.45 39.21
C ALA A 281 -15.25 27.77 38.85
N ALA A 282 -15.69 27.41 37.63
CA ALA A 282 -17.08 27.60 37.20
C ALA A 282 -18.11 26.79 38.02
N LYS A 283 -17.69 25.65 38.59
CA LYS A 283 -18.57 24.79 39.41
C LYS A 283 -18.83 25.36 40.81
N THR A 284 -17.94 26.20 41.33
CA THR A 284 -18.04 26.76 42.70
C THR A 284 -18.96 27.99 42.77
N THR A 285 -19.20 28.67 41.64
CA THR A 285 -19.99 29.91 41.58
C THR A 285 -21.50 29.67 41.33
N ARG A 286 -22.05 28.49 41.66
CA ARG A 286 -23.50 28.28 41.60
C ARG A 286 -24.16 28.87 42.86
N PRO A 287 -25.00 29.93 42.75
CA PRO A 287 -25.79 30.38 43.89
C PRO A 287 -26.84 29.30 44.23
N SER A 288 -26.89 28.91 45.49
CA SER A 288 -27.94 28.04 46.03
C SER A 288 -29.25 28.84 46.11
N VAL A 289 -30.23 28.43 45.29
CA VAL A 289 -31.58 29.02 45.34
C VAL A 289 -32.29 28.46 46.57
N ALA A 290 -32.54 29.34 47.55
CA ALA A 290 -33.28 29.01 48.76
C ALA A 290 -34.75 28.69 48.42
N THR A 291 -35.21 27.53 48.91
CA THR A 291 -36.59 27.06 48.80
C THR A 291 -37.47 27.85 49.77
N GLY A 292 -38.26 28.80 49.25
CA GLY A 292 -39.33 29.47 49.98
C GLY A 292 -40.60 28.64 49.94
N GLY A 293 -41.00 28.09 51.07
CA GLY A 293 -42.34 27.54 51.30
C GLY A 293 -43.31 28.59 51.86
N ALA A 294 -44.58 28.15 52.01
CA ALA A 294 -45.74 28.83 52.62
C ALA A 294 -46.47 29.85 51.70
N GLN A 295 -47.80 29.98 51.67
CA GLN A 295 -48.90 29.39 52.45
C GLN A 295 -50.24 29.65 51.74
N THR A 296 -51.26 28.93 52.20
CA THR A 296 -52.68 28.87 51.86
C THR A 296 -53.52 30.14 52.08
N ALA A 297 -54.74 30.11 51.49
CA ALA A 297 -55.96 30.90 51.77
C ALA A 297 -55.96 32.34 51.22
N GLN A 298 -57.03 32.87 50.63
CA GLN A 298 -58.46 32.67 50.86
C GLN A 298 -59.26 33.00 49.60
#